data_AF-A0A223B163-F1
#
_entry.id   AF-A0A223B163-F1
#
_cell.length_a   1.000
_cell.length_b   1.000
_cell.length_c   1.000
_cell.angle_alpha   90.00
_cell.angle_beta   90.00
_cell.angle_gamma   90.00
#
_symmetry.space_group_name_H-M   'P 1'
#
loop_
_entity.id
_entity.type
_entity.pdbx_description
1 polymer ?
#
loop_
_entity_poly.entity_id
_entity_poly.type
_entity_poly.pdbx_seq_one_letter_code
_entity_poly.pdbx_strand_id
1 'polypeptide(L)'
;MKRGLPKFLLLLLCVLFMVSFVGCGSVAKKAMDESVNTANGILEKNAKPFDSNTKVKLEKVIKSCENAKDDDAYKKAKKNIDDAVKAYQDSIKQEKQVTAPTEKFIIERMKTIKTVTKVEAATEKTDENKLLNKKGGYYSYVAMKSSMVEDSYINNESPVEAGNEGGAVVEAFHTDKDAKGRNDYLASFDGKGALSSGSHSVVGTLVIRTSDELTASQQKKLEKNIIASLIELK
;
A
#
# COMPACT_ATOMS: atom_id res chain seq x y z
N MET A 1 -4.28 45.44 4.29
CA MET A 1 -3.40 44.92 3.23
C MET A 1 -3.96 43.59 2.75
N LYS A 2 -4.59 43.56 1.57
CA LYS A 2 -5.26 42.38 0.99
C LYS A 2 -4.22 41.43 0.38
N ARG A 3 -4.13 40.19 0.87
CA ARG A 3 -3.48 39.04 0.22
C ARG A 3 -4.16 37.79 0.83
N GLY A 4 -4.73 36.82 0.13
CA GLY A 4 -4.83 36.48 -1.28
C GLY A 4 -5.21 35.00 -1.25
N LEU A 5 -6.48 34.68 -1.50
CA LEU A 5 -7.03 33.32 -1.41
C LEU A 5 -6.41 32.46 -2.53
N PRO A 6 -5.79 31.30 -2.26
CA PRO A 6 -5.32 30.43 -3.32
C PRO A 6 -6.54 29.75 -3.98
N LYS A 7 -6.74 30.09 -5.26
CA LYS A 7 -7.71 29.45 -6.15
C LYS A 7 -7.33 27.99 -6.35
N PHE A 8 -7.89 27.08 -5.56
CA PHE A 8 -8.08 25.70 -6.00
C PHE A 8 -9.25 25.68 -6.99
N LEU A 9 -8.93 26.03 -8.24
CA LEU A 9 -9.80 25.78 -9.38
C LEU A 9 -9.75 24.26 -9.62
N LEU A 10 -10.59 23.52 -8.90
CA LEU A 10 -10.90 22.14 -9.23
C LEU A 10 -11.67 22.22 -10.57
N LEU A 11 -10.95 22.09 -11.68
CA LEU A 11 -11.55 22.00 -13.00
C LEU A 11 -12.24 20.65 -13.08
N LEU A 12 -13.47 20.57 -12.56
CA LEU A 12 -14.40 19.50 -12.87
C LEU A 12 -14.69 19.65 -14.37
N LEU A 13 -13.97 18.89 -15.19
CA LEU A 13 -14.26 18.81 -16.61
C LEU A 13 -15.56 17.99 -16.76
N CYS A 14 -16.70 18.63 -16.49
CA CYS A 14 -17.99 18.12 -16.90
C CYS A 14 -18.00 18.09 -18.44
N VAL A 15 -17.63 16.95 -19.00
CA VAL A 15 -17.89 16.63 -20.39
C VAL A 15 -19.40 16.38 -20.52
N LEU A 16 -20.16 17.46 -20.58
CA LEU A 16 -21.53 17.46 -21.06
C LEU A 16 -21.47 17.26 -22.59
N PHE A 17 -21.38 16.02 -23.02
CA PHE A 17 -21.66 15.69 -24.41
C PHE A 17 -23.18 15.63 -24.59
N MET A 18 -23.76 16.77 -24.98
CA MET A 18 -25.01 16.77 -25.74
C MET A 18 -24.78 16.03 -27.05
N VAL A 19 -25.49 14.93 -27.28
CA VAL A 19 -25.84 14.52 -28.65
C VAL A 19 -27.28 14.00 -28.65
N SER A 20 -28.12 14.82 -29.28
CA SER A 20 -29.46 14.55 -29.76
C SER A 20 -29.51 13.48 -30.86
N PHE A 21 -30.68 12.85 -31.00
CA PHE A 21 -31.19 12.00 -32.08
C PHE A 21 -30.99 10.48 -32.00
N VAL A 22 -32.13 9.80 -32.02
CA VAL A 22 -32.37 8.36 -32.09
C VAL A 22 -31.95 7.85 -33.47
N GLY A 23 -30.67 7.56 -33.65
CA GLY A 23 -30.16 6.62 -34.63
C GLY A 23 -29.72 5.35 -33.92
N CYS A 24 -29.75 4.19 -34.56
CA CYS A 24 -29.27 2.92 -34.01
C CYS A 24 -27.78 3.05 -33.61
N GLY A 25 -27.52 3.55 -32.41
CA GLY A 25 -26.17 3.76 -31.90
C GLY A 25 -25.51 2.41 -31.71
N SER A 26 -24.25 2.30 -32.16
CA SER A 26 -23.42 1.12 -31.92
C SER A 26 -23.58 0.63 -30.48
N VAL A 27 -24.04 -0.61 -30.33
CA VAL A 27 -24.17 -1.26 -29.02
C VAL A 27 -22.81 -1.31 -28.32
N ALA A 28 -21.73 -1.50 -29.09
CA ALA A 28 -20.37 -1.49 -28.58
C ALA A 28 -19.97 -0.12 -28.03
N LYS A 29 -20.34 0.97 -28.72
CA LYS A 29 -20.10 2.34 -28.24
C LYS A 29 -20.85 2.59 -26.93
N LYS A 30 -22.15 2.27 -26.87
CA LYS A 30 -22.95 2.45 -25.66
C LYS A 30 -22.35 1.69 -24.46
N ALA A 31 -21.92 0.45 -24.67
CA ALA A 31 -21.29 -0.35 -23.63
C ALA A 31 -19.92 0.23 -23.18
N MET A 32 -19.16 0.83 -24.08
CA MET A 32 -17.94 1.56 -23.74
C MET A 32 -18.26 2.82 -22.91
N ASP A 33 -19.26 3.61 -23.31
CA ASP A 33 -19.68 4.82 -22.61
C ASP A 33 -20.16 4.51 -21.18
N GLU A 34 -20.85 3.38 -20.98
CA GLU A 34 -21.23 2.88 -19.65
C GLU A 34 -20.01 2.54 -18.77
N SER A 35 -18.97 1.92 -19.33
CA SER A 35 -17.70 1.67 -18.63
C SER A 35 -16.97 2.98 -18.30
N VAL A 36 -16.99 3.99 -19.19
CA VAL A 36 -16.44 5.33 -18.93
C VAL A 36 -17.16 6.01 -17.76
N ASN A 37 -18.50 5.98 -17.77
CA ASN A 37 -19.30 6.55 -16.69
C ASN A 37 -19.02 5.86 -15.34
N THR A 38 -18.91 4.53 -15.34
CA THR A 38 -18.51 3.76 -14.17
C THR A 38 -17.13 4.17 -13.67
N ALA A 39 -16.17 4.32 -14.58
CA ALA A 39 -14.80 4.72 -14.26
C ALA A 39 -14.71 6.14 -13.67
N ASN A 40 -15.48 7.09 -14.22
CA ASN A 40 -15.56 8.43 -13.66
C ASN A 40 -16.21 8.42 -12.27
N GLY A 41 -17.30 7.68 -12.08
CA GLY A 41 -17.98 7.58 -10.78
C GLY A 41 -17.11 6.96 -9.67
N ILE A 42 -16.15 6.08 -9.99
CA ILE A 42 -15.19 5.59 -8.99
C ILE A 42 -14.06 6.59 -8.72
N LEU A 43 -13.62 7.36 -9.71
CA LEU A 43 -12.60 8.41 -9.56
C LEU A 43 -13.11 9.58 -8.71
N GLU A 44 -14.39 9.95 -8.86
CA GLU A 44 -15.05 11.01 -8.08
C GLU A 44 -15.05 10.73 -6.58
N LYS A 45 -15.05 9.45 -6.17
CA LYS A 45 -14.96 9.06 -4.75
C LYS A 45 -13.61 9.39 -4.13
N ASN A 46 -12.60 9.70 -4.95
CA ASN A 46 -11.26 10.12 -4.51
C ASN A 46 -10.61 9.17 -3.48
N ALA A 47 -10.93 7.88 -3.56
CA ALA A 47 -10.32 6.87 -2.71
C ALA A 47 -8.83 6.76 -3.01
N LYS A 48 -8.02 6.66 -1.96
CA LYS A 48 -6.57 6.47 -2.07
C LYS A 48 -6.27 5.03 -2.51
N PRO A 49 -5.63 4.82 -3.68
CA PRO A 49 -5.11 3.52 -4.08
C PRO A 49 -3.77 3.24 -3.40
N PHE A 50 -3.42 1.96 -3.26
CA PHE A 50 -2.09 1.51 -2.81
C PHE A 50 -1.01 1.86 -3.84
N ASP A 51 -1.20 1.45 -5.09
CA ASP A 51 -0.39 1.90 -6.25
C ASP A 51 -1.08 3.09 -6.94
N SER A 52 -0.53 4.29 -6.75
CA SER A 52 -1.02 5.53 -7.36
C SER A 52 -1.03 5.49 -8.90
N ASN A 53 -0.19 4.65 -9.52
CA ASN A 53 -0.16 4.52 -10.98
C ASN A 53 -1.44 3.90 -11.53
N THR A 54 -2.20 3.14 -10.74
CA THR A 54 -3.48 2.57 -11.18
C THR A 54 -4.50 3.66 -11.49
N LYS A 55 -4.56 4.73 -10.69
CA LYS A 55 -5.40 5.92 -10.96
C LYS A 55 -4.97 6.62 -12.25
N VAL A 56 -3.67 6.90 -12.40
CA VAL A 56 -3.11 7.56 -13.59
C VAL A 56 -3.38 6.74 -14.86
N LYS A 57 -3.23 5.41 -14.79
CA LYS A 57 -3.55 4.51 -15.91
C LYS A 57 -5.03 4.55 -16.26
N LEU A 58 -5.92 4.52 -15.27
CA LEU A 58 -7.36 4.61 -15.50
C LEU A 58 -7.74 5.93 -16.20
N GLU A 59 -7.24 7.07 -15.70
CA GLU A 59 -7.46 8.38 -16.32
C GLU A 59 -6.94 8.43 -17.77
N LYS A 60 -5.77 7.83 -18.04
CA LYS A 60 -5.20 7.76 -19.38
C LYS A 60 -6.04 6.89 -20.32
N VAL A 61 -6.53 5.75 -19.85
CA VAL A 61 -7.36 4.85 -20.65
C VAL A 61 -8.69 5.51 -21.01
N ILE A 62 -9.34 6.20 -20.06
CA ILE A 62 -10.56 6.97 -20.31
C ILE A 62 -10.34 7.98 -21.46
N LYS A 63 -9.29 8.81 -21.38
CA LYS A 63 -8.94 9.79 -22.43
C LYS A 63 -8.70 9.13 -23.79
N SER A 64 -8.08 7.95 -23.81
CA SER A 64 -7.79 7.25 -25.07
C SER A 64 -9.05 6.80 -25.82
N CYS A 65 -10.19 6.67 -25.14
CA CYS A 65 -11.45 6.19 -25.71
C CYS A 65 -12.07 7.17 -26.71
N GLU A 66 -11.74 8.47 -26.62
CA GLU A 66 -12.15 9.50 -27.58
C GLU A 66 -11.67 9.22 -29.01
N ASN A 67 -10.63 8.39 -29.16
CA ASN A 67 -10.07 8.02 -30.46
C ASN A 67 -10.74 6.79 -31.09
N ALA A 68 -11.67 6.12 -30.41
CA ALA A 68 -12.36 4.95 -30.95
C ALA A 68 -13.42 5.37 -31.98
N LYS A 69 -13.37 4.76 -33.16
CA LYS A 69 -14.17 5.18 -34.34
C LYS A 69 -15.11 4.11 -34.88
N ASP A 70 -14.98 2.88 -34.40
CA ASP A 70 -15.74 1.72 -34.87
C ASP A 70 -15.97 0.71 -33.73
N ASP A 71 -16.83 -0.28 -33.97
CA ASP A 71 -17.25 -1.27 -32.98
C ASP A 71 -16.10 -2.08 -32.37
N ASP A 72 -15.07 -2.39 -33.16
CA ASP A 72 -13.94 -3.17 -32.66
C ASP A 72 -13.02 -2.31 -31.79
N ALA A 73 -12.81 -1.04 -32.16
CA ALA A 73 -12.16 -0.06 -31.33
C ALA A 73 -12.94 0.18 -30.03
N TYR A 74 -14.28 0.26 -30.07
CA TYR A 74 -15.12 0.43 -28.88
C TYR A 74 -15.03 -0.78 -27.94
N LYS A 75 -15.10 -2.01 -28.46
CA LYS A 75 -14.93 -3.23 -27.66
C LYS A 75 -13.55 -3.28 -26.99
N LYS A 76 -12.49 -2.93 -27.73
CA LYS A 76 -11.11 -2.88 -27.20
C LYS A 76 -10.97 -1.81 -26.11
N ALA A 77 -11.50 -0.61 -26.35
CA ALA A 77 -11.50 0.48 -25.39
C ALA A 77 -12.25 0.10 -24.11
N LYS A 78 -13.46 -0.47 -24.24
CA LYS A 78 -14.24 -0.99 -23.11
C LYS A 78 -13.44 -1.98 -22.27
N LYS A 79 -12.84 -3.00 -22.89
CA LYS A 79 -12.02 -3.99 -22.19
C LYS A 79 -10.88 -3.33 -21.41
N ASN A 80 -10.18 -2.39 -22.04
CA ASN A 80 -9.08 -1.67 -21.38
C ASN A 80 -9.57 -0.84 -20.18
N ILE A 81 -10.74 -0.21 -20.28
CA ILE A 81 -11.35 0.52 -19.16
C ILE A 81 -11.68 -0.46 -18.03
N ASP A 82 -12.34 -1.57 -18.33
CA ASP A 82 -12.75 -2.55 -17.32
C ASP A 82 -11.54 -3.14 -16.59
N ASP A 83 -10.46 -3.47 -17.31
CA ASP A 83 -9.21 -3.94 -16.73
C ASP A 83 -8.56 -2.87 -15.82
N ALA A 84 -8.57 -1.60 -16.25
CA ALA A 84 -8.02 -0.49 -15.47
C ALA A 84 -8.89 -0.14 -14.23
N VAL A 85 -10.21 -0.23 -14.36
CA VAL A 85 -11.17 -0.09 -13.26
C VAL A 85 -10.91 -1.16 -12.21
N LYS A 86 -10.78 -2.42 -12.63
CA LYS A 86 -10.48 -3.53 -11.72
C LYS A 86 -9.15 -3.30 -11.00
N ALA A 87 -8.09 -2.93 -11.73
CA ALA A 87 -6.78 -2.65 -11.14
C ALA A 87 -6.82 -1.50 -10.11
N TYR A 88 -7.54 -0.42 -10.39
CA TYR A 88 -7.71 0.70 -9.46
C TYR A 88 -8.53 0.30 -8.22
N GLN A 89 -9.63 -0.43 -8.40
CA GLN A 89 -10.45 -0.92 -7.29
C GLN A 89 -9.70 -1.91 -6.40
N ASP A 90 -8.94 -2.82 -7.00
CA ASP A 90 -8.11 -3.77 -6.25
C ASP A 90 -7.02 -3.02 -5.47
N SER A 91 -6.37 -2.02 -6.08
CA SER A 91 -5.41 -1.14 -5.41
C SER A 91 -6.01 -0.37 -4.22
N ILE A 92 -7.28 0.05 -4.30
CA ILE A 92 -8.01 0.65 -3.17
C ILE A 92 -8.23 -0.38 -2.05
N LYS A 93 -8.58 -1.63 -2.38
CA LYS A 93 -8.76 -2.70 -1.38
C LYS A 93 -7.44 -3.03 -0.69
N GLN A 94 -6.34 -3.02 -1.44
CA GLN A 94 -4.99 -3.22 -0.91
C GLN A 94 -4.59 -2.13 0.08
N GLU A 95 -4.88 -0.86 -0.22
CA GLU A 95 -4.60 0.25 0.70
C GLU A 95 -5.34 0.07 2.03
N LYS A 96 -6.58 -0.43 1.98
CA LYS A 96 -7.36 -0.72 3.19
C LYS A 96 -6.74 -1.82 4.05
N GLN A 97 -6.10 -2.83 3.44
CA GLN A 97 -5.44 -3.90 4.19
C GLN A 97 -4.21 -3.40 4.97
N VAL A 98 -3.58 -2.31 4.54
CA VAL A 98 -2.41 -1.73 5.22
C VAL A 98 -2.74 -0.44 5.99
N THR A 99 -4.03 -0.09 6.09
CA THR A 99 -4.52 1.07 6.85
C THR A 99 -5.15 0.59 8.16
N ALA A 100 -4.41 0.75 9.24
CA ALA A 100 -4.77 0.32 10.60
C ALA A 100 -5.30 -1.12 10.68
N PRO A 101 -4.60 -2.14 10.14
CA PRO A 101 -5.04 -3.53 10.22
C PRO A 101 -4.98 -4.09 11.64
N THR A 102 -5.73 -5.16 11.91
CA THR A 102 -5.66 -5.83 13.21
C THR A 102 -4.34 -6.57 13.39
N GLU A 103 -3.87 -6.70 14.63
CA GLU A 103 -2.69 -7.52 14.97
C GLU A 103 -2.82 -8.96 14.45
N LYS A 104 -4.01 -9.57 14.66
CA LYS A 104 -4.31 -10.91 14.16
C LYS A 104 -4.11 -11.02 12.65
N PHE A 105 -4.57 -10.03 11.88
CA PHE A 105 -4.37 -10.01 10.43
C PHE A 105 -2.87 -9.99 10.09
N ILE A 106 -2.08 -9.12 10.73
CA ILE A 106 -0.64 -9.04 10.50
C ILE A 106 0.03 -10.39 10.78
N ILE A 107 -0.25 -11.01 11.94
CA ILE A 107 0.31 -12.32 12.32
C ILE A 107 -0.04 -13.39 11.28
N GLU A 108 -1.31 -13.45 10.85
CA GLU A 108 -1.77 -14.42 9.85
C GLU A 108 -1.08 -14.22 8.49
N ARG A 109 -0.82 -12.97 8.09
CA ARG A 109 -0.05 -12.64 6.88
C ARG A 109 1.41 -13.02 7.01
N MET A 110 2.07 -12.76 8.15
CA MET A 110 3.49 -13.06 8.30
C MET A 110 3.76 -14.57 8.26
N LYS A 111 2.83 -15.39 8.78
CA LYS A 111 2.91 -16.85 8.77
C LYS A 111 2.88 -17.48 7.37
N THR A 112 2.44 -16.78 6.32
CA THR A 112 2.44 -17.31 4.95
C THR A 112 3.79 -17.17 4.24
N ILE A 113 4.71 -16.39 4.82
CA ILE A 113 6.00 -16.10 4.20
C ILE A 113 6.96 -17.26 4.46
N LYS A 114 7.41 -17.94 3.40
CA LYS A 114 8.22 -19.16 3.49
C LYS A 114 9.48 -19.04 4.37
N THR A 115 10.14 -17.87 4.37
CA THR A 115 11.35 -17.65 5.16
C THR A 115 11.06 -17.29 6.61
N VAL A 116 9.81 -16.98 6.97
CA VAL A 116 9.43 -16.69 8.36
C VAL A 116 9.19 -18.00 9.09
N THR A 117 9.96 -18.25 10.14
CA THR A 117 9.92 -19.49 10.92
C THR A 117 9.13 -19.37 12.21
N LYS A 118 9.09 -18.17 12.80
CA LYS A 118 8.31 -17.85 13.99
C LYS A 118 7.76 -16.41 13.89
N VAL A 119 6.61 -16.18 14.51
CA VAL A 119 5.95 -14.87 14.59
C VAL A 119 5.41 -14.70 16.00
N GLU A 120 5.63 -13.54 16.60
CA GLU A 120 5.13 -13.19 17.92
C GLU A 120 4.77 -11.71 17.98
N ALA A 121 3.71 -11.38 18.73
CA ALA A 121 3.34 -10.00 19.00
C ALA A 121 3.80 -9.58 20.40
N ALA A 122 4.33 -8.37 20.51
CA ALA A 122 4.74 -7.83 21.80
C ALA A 122 3.53 -7.46 22.66
N THR A 123 3.74 -7.51 23.97
CA THR A 123 2.84 -6.95 24.99
C THR A 123 3.49 -5.71 25.58
N GLU A 124 2.76 -4.91 26.37
CA GLU A 124 3.35 -3.73 27.02
C GLU A 124 4.53 -4.07 27.94
N LYS A 125 4.58 -5.32 28.42
CA LYS A 125 5.68 -5.83 29.25
C LYS A 125 6.91 -6.22 28.42
N THR A 126 6.69 -6.79 27.23
CA THR A 126 7.76 -7.35 26.38
C THR A 126 8.24 -6.36 25.31
N ASP A 127 7.55 -5.23 25.13
CA ASP A 127 7.97 -4.16 24.23
C ASP A 127 9.16 -3.37 24.79
N GLU A 128 10.36 -3.63 24.27
CA GLU A 128 11.59 -2.96 24.69
C GLU A 128 11.60 -1.46 24.41
N ASN A 129 10.95 -1.01 23.33
CA ASN A 129 10.88 0.41 22.99
C ASN A 129 9.87 1.16 23.86
N LYS A 130 8.99 0.44 24.58
CA LYS A 130 7.94 0.98 25.46
C LYS A 130 7.01 1.97 24.74
N LEU A 131 6.77 1.74 23.45
CA LEU A 131 5.90 2.56 22.60
C LEU A 131 4.50 1.96 22.42
N LEU A 132 4.31 0.68 22.74
CA LEU A 132 3.03 0.00 22.58
C LEU A 132 1.90 0.75 23.33
N ASN A 133 0.84 1.07 22.59
CA ASN A 133 -0.34 1.83 23.04
C ASN A 133 -0.05 3.23 23.61
N LYS A 134 1.15 3.78 23.40
CA LYS A 134 1.46 5.16 23.79
C LYS A 134 0.98 6.14 22.72
N LYS A 135 0.79 7.41 23.10
CA LYS A 135 0.42 8.48 22.17
C LYS A 135 1.49 8.62 21.08
N GLY A 136 1.10 8.44 19.82
CA GLY A 136 2.01 8.47 18.66
C GLY A 136 2.86 7.20 18.51
N GLY A 137 2.69 6.20 19.39
CA GLY A 137 3.30 4.88 19.28
C GLY A 137 2.44 3.92 18.46
N TYR A 138 2.98 2.73 18.23
CA TYR A 138 2.24 1.65 17.60
C TYR A 138 1.22 1.04 18.57
N TYR A 139 0.11 0.53 18.04
CA TYR A 139 -0.85 -0.28 18.81
C TYR A 139 -0.57 -1.78 18.68
N SER A 140 0.29 -2.18 17.75
CA SER A 140 0.75 -3.56 17.60
C SER A 140 2.19 -3.60 17.10
N TYR A 141 2.96 -4.53 17.62
CA TYR A 141 4.35 -4.80 17.24
C TYR A 141 4.47 -6.29 17.02
N VAL A 142 4.66 -6.70 15.77
CA VAL A 142 4.75 -8.11 15.38
C VAL A 142 6.17 -8.39 14.89
N ALA A 143 6.90 -9.19 15.66
CA ALA A 143 8.26 -9.60 15.35
C ALA A 143 8.29 -10.98 14.69
N MET A 144 9.30 -11.19 13.85
CA MET A 144 9.47 -12.40 13.05
C MET A 144 10.89 -12.92 13.15
N LYS A 145 11.01 -14.25 13.26
CA LYS A 145 12.26 -14.93 12.97
C LYS A 145 12.31 -15.35 11.51
N SER A 146 13.43 -15.08 10.85
CA SER A 146 13.68 -15.47 9.47
C SER A 146 14.72 -16.58 9.39
N SER A 147 14.48 -17.61 8.57
CA SER A 147 15.47 -18.65 8.25
C SER A 147 16.66 -18.15 7.43
N MET A 148 16.76 -16.85 7.19
CA MET A 148 17.87 -16.21 6.50
C MET A 148 18.85 -15.52 7.47
N VAL A 149 18.49 -15.46 8.77
CA VAL A 149 19.37 -15.00 9.83
C VAL A 149 20.07 -16.22 10.42
N GLU A 150 21.39 -16.24 10.33
CA GLU A 150 22.23 -17.38 10.76
C GLU A 150 22.87 -17.16 12.14
N ASP A 151 22.61 -16.01 12.79
CA ASP A 151 23.19 -15.71 14.09
C ASP A 151 22.67 -16.68 15.17
N SER A 152 23.61 -17.45 15.73
CA SER A 152 23.35 -18.41 16.79
C SER A 152 22.90 -17.81 18.12
N TYR A 153 23.24 -16.55 18.41
CA TYR A 153 22.85 -15.87 19.65
C TYR A 153 21.34 -15.61 19.67
N ILE A 154 20.77 -15.21 18.52
CA ILE A 154 19.35 -14.89 18.34
C ILE A 154 18.46 -16.15 18.23
N ASN A 155 19.08 -17.34 18.07
CA ASN A 155 18.33 -18.57 17.87
C ASN A 155 17.51 -19.02 19.09
N ASN A 156 17.99 -18.70 20.29
CA ASN A 156 17.32 -19.05 21.54
C ASN A 156 16.30 -18.02 22.01
N GLU A 157 16.34 -16.82 21.43
CA GLU A 157 15.40 -15.74 21.73
C GLU A 157 14.03 -16.01 21.06
N SER A 158 12.99 -15.55 21.74
CA SER A 158 11.66 -15.38 21.15
C SER A 158 11.71 -14.31 20.05
N PRO A 159 10.79 -14.31 19.07
CA PRO A 159 10.78 -13.26 18.06
C PRO A 159 10.74 -11.84 18.64
N VAL A 160 10.01 -11.61 19.74
CA VAL A 160 9.93 -10.26 20.35
C VAL A 160 11.23 -9.86 21.02
N GLU A 161 11.91 -10.77 21.73
CA GLU A 161 13.24 -10.52 22.32
C GLU A 161 14.29 -10.23 21.23
N ALA A 162 14.25 -11.00 20.14
CA ALA A 162 15.13 -10.81 18.99
C ALA A 162 14.84 -9.51 18.19
N GLY A 163 13.67 -8.90 18.40
CA GLY A 163 13.22 -7.70 17.70
C GLY A 163 13.41 -7.78 16.18
N ASN A 164 14.00 -6.73 15.60
CA ASN A 164 14.30 -6.69 14.17
C ASN A 164 15.52 -7.53 13.79
N GLU A 165 16.43 -7.82 14.71
CA GLU A 165 17.66 -8.60 14.45
C GLU A 165 17.30 -10.04 14.05
N GLY A 166 16.24 -10.60 14.64
CA GLY A 166 15.69 -11.92 14.28
C GLY A 166 15.19 -12.06 12.84
N GLY A 167 15.01 -10.95 12.12
CA GLY A 167 14.74 -10.95 10.70
C GLY A 167 13.92 -9.76 10.25
N ALA A 168 12.78 -9.53 10.89
CA ALA A 168 11.94 -8.37 10.60
C ALA A 168 10.92 -8.09 11.71
N VAL A 169 10.41 -6.86 11.71
CA VAL A 169 9.31 -6.39 12.56
C VAL A 169 8.31 -5.62 11.71
N VAL A 170 7.02 -5.76 12.04
CA VAL A 170 5.95 -4.88 11.56
C VAL A 170 5.38 -4.11 12.76
N GLU A 171 5.57 -2.79 12.77
CA GLU A 171 4.99 -1.87 13.74
C GLU A 171 3.72 -1.23 13.13
N ALA A 172 2.57 -1.35 13.80
CA ALA A 172 1.28 -0.87 13.27
C ALA A 172 0.77 0.37 14.01
N PHE A 173 0.46 1.43 13.27
CA PHE A 173 0.05 2.73 13.80
C PHE A 173 -1.39 3.07 13.40
N HIS A 174 -2.06 3.88 14.24
CA HIS A 174 -3.41 4.34 13.94
C HIS A 174 -3.47 5.32 12.77
N THR A 175 -2.38 6.05 12.51
CA THR A 175 -2.34 7.08 11.46
C THR A 175 -1.08 6.96 10.59
N ASP A 176 -1.18 7.43 9.35
CA ASP A 176 -0.05 7.48 8.43
C ASP A 176 1.03 8.48 8.93
N LYS A 177 0.60 9.54 9.60
CA LYS A 177 1.47 10.53 10.22
C LYS A 177 2.37 9.91 11.29
N ASP A 178 1.82 9.09 12.18
CA ASP A 178 2.61 8.45 13.24
C ASP A 178 3.59 7.41 12.67
N ALA A 179 3.15 6.61 11.68
CA ALA A 179 4.03 5.68 10.97
C ALA A 179 5.20 6.41 10.27
N LYS A 180 4.92 7.51 9.58
CA LYS A 180 5.96 8.36 8.95
C LYS A 180 6.88 8.97 10.00
N GLY A 181 6.34 9.50 11.10
CA GLY A 181 7.14 10.06 12.19
C GLY A 181 8.09 9.03 12.80
N ARG A 182 7.64 7.77 12.96
CA ARG A 182 8.50 6.67 13.37
C ARG A 182 9.59 6.39 12.34
N ASN A 183 9.25 6.31 11.07
CA ASN A 183 10.22 6.07 10.00
C ASN A 183 11.27 7.20 9.89
N ASP A 184 10.86 8.45 10.06
CA ASP A 184 11.78 9.61 10.08
C ASP A 184 12.71 9.57 11.30
N TYR A 185 12.19 9.14 12.46
CA TYR A 185 13.02 8.90 13.65
C TYR A 185 14.07 7.82 13.38
N LEU A 186 13.69 6.68 12.78
CA LEU A 186 14.62 5.62 12.41
C LEU A 186 15.68 6.11 11.41
N ALA A 187 15.26 6.88 10.40
CA ALA A 187 16.17 7.46 9.41
C ALA A 187 17.23 8.39 10.02
N SER A 188 16.98 8.96 11.20
CA SER A 188 17.96 9.83 11.88
C SER A 188 19.21 9.09 12.40
N PHE A 189 19.16 7.75 12.41
CA PHE A 189 20.26 6.85 12.75
C PHE A 189 20.99 6.31 11.51
N ASP A 190 20.40 6.45 10.31
CA ASP A 190 21.04 6.05 9.06
C ASP A 190 22.37 6.78 8.88
N GLY A 191 23.46 6.02 8.73
CA GLY A 191 24.79 6.57 8.40
C GLY A 191 25.59 7.16 9.57
N LYS A 192 25.13 7.04 10.83
CA LYS A 192 25.89 7.49 12.01
C LYS A 192 26.77 6.39 12.62
N GLY A 193 27.77 5.91 11.87
CA GLY A 193 28.83 5.03 12.39
C GLY A 193 28.67 3.53 12.10
N ALA A 194 29.55 2.70 12.69
CA ALA A 194 29.81 1.30 12.35
C ALA A 194 28.68 0.27 12.68
N LEU A 195 27.48 0.73 13.03
CA LEU A 195 26.34 -0.11 13.36
C LEU A 195 25.20 0.21 12.38
N SER A 196 24.83 -0.76 11.55
CA SER A 196 23.73 -0.64 10.59
C SER A 196 22.44 -1.02 11.31
N SER A 197 21.40 -0.20 11.31
CA SER A 197 20.11 -0.52 11.97
C SER A 197 19.15 -1.35 11.12
N GLY A 198 19.66 -1.92 10.01
CA GLY A 198 18.88 -2.66 9.02
C GLY A 198 18.13 -1.75 8.06
N SER A 199 17.09 -2.24 7.40
CA SER A 199 16.23 -1.40 6.55
C SER A 199 14.91 -1.06 7.25
N HIS A 200 14.29 0.04 6.83
CA HIS A 200 12.95 0.38 7.27
C HIS A 200 12.14 1.10 6.17
N SER A 201 10.82 0.92 6.18
CA SER A 201 9.91 1.57 5.24
C SER A 201 8.49 1.72 5.78
N VAL A 202 7.75 2.67 5.22
CA VAL A 202 6.33 2.91 5.53
C VAL A 202 5.44 2.25 4.47
N VAL A 203 4.42 1.50 4.93
CA VAL A 203 3.41 0.85 4.09
C VAL A 203 2.03 1.12 4.68
N GLY A 204 1.28 2.05 4.11
CA GLY A 204 0.02 2.52 4.70
C GLY A 204 0.26 3.18 6.06
N THR A 205 -0.25 2.57 7.14
CA THR A 205 0.01 2.96 8.53
C THR A 205 0.94 1.99 9.26
N LEU A 206 1.68 1.17 8.51
CA LEU A 206 2.67 0.23 9.05
C LEU A 206 4.08 0.77 8.83
N VAL A 207 4.99 0.42 9.74
CA VAL A 207 6.43 0.51 9.52
C VAL A 207 6.99 -0.91 9.51
N ILE A 208 7.66 -1.27 8.41
CA ILE A 208 8.37 -2.54 8.29
C ILE A 208 9.84 -2.26 8.57
N ARG A 209 10.46 -3.07 9.42
CA ARG A 209 11.91 -3.03 9.70
C ARG A 209 12.49 -4.41 9.37
N THR A 210 13.65 -4.47 8.74
CA THR A 210 14.36 -5.73 8.47
C THR A 210 15.76 -5.73 9.07
N SER A 211 16.25 -6.90 9.46
CA SER A 211 17.53 -7.10 10.15
C SER A 211 18.74 -6.62 9.34
N ASP A 212 19.73 -6.05 10.02
CA ASP A 212 21.08 -5.76 9.50
C ASP A 212 21.96 -7.00 9.34
N GLU A 213 21.61 -8.11 10.01
CA GLU A 213 22.21 -9.44 9.76
C GLU A 213 21.94 -9.94 8.34
N LEU A 214 20.91 -9.38 7.67
CA LEU A 214 20.60 -9.69 6.30
C LEU A 214 21.37 -8.78 5.35
N THR A 215 21.90 -9.35 4.27
CA THR A 215 22.42 -8.55 3.16
C THR A 215 21.32 -7.63 2.60
N ALA A 216 21.70 -6.50 2.00
CA ALA A 216 20.76 -5.56 1.40
C ALA A 216 19.79 -6.22 0.39
N SER A 217 20.24 -7.26 -0.33
CA SER A 217 19.39 -8.03 -1.25
C SER A 217 18.38 -8.91 -0.51
N GLN A 218 18.77 -9.52 0.62
CA GLN A 218 17.87 -10.30 1.47
C GLN A 218 16.84 -9.40 2.17
N GLN A 219 17.24 -8.23 2.67
CA GLN A 219 16.34 -7.22 3.26
C GLN A 219 15.24 -6.84 2.26
N LYS A 220 15.62 -6.42 1.04
CA LYS A 220 14.66 -6.09 -0.05
C LYS A 220 13.73 -7.25 -0.39
N LYS A 221 14.26 -8.48 -0.41
CA LYS A 221 13.46 -9.67 -0.71
C LYS A 221 12.45 -9.96 0.40
N LEU A 222 12.86 -9.89 1.66
CA LEU A 222 11.99 -10.13 2.81
C LEU A 222 10.90 -9.07 2.89
N GLU A 223 11.28 -7.79 2.80
CA GLU A 223 10.35 -6.66 2.76
C GLU A 223 9.31 -6.82 1.65
N LYS A 224 9.74 -7.13 0.42
CA LYS A 224 8.82 -7.37 -0.71
C LYS A 224 7.84 -8.50 -0.41
N ASN A 225 8.29 -9.58 0.22
CA ASN A 225 7.41 -10.70 0.59
C ASN A 225 6.42 -10.32 1.70
N ILE A 226 6.85 -9.51 2.67
CA ILE A 226 5.99 -8.95 3.72
C ILE A 226 4.89 -8.10 3.09
N ILE A 227 5.27 -7.14 2.23
CA ILE A 227 4.33 -6.27 1.53
C ILE A 227 3.37 -7.10 0.67
N ALA A 228 3.88 -8.04 -0.11
CA ALA A 228 3.06 -8.90 -0.97
C ALA A 228 2.03 -9.71 -0.16
N SER A 229 2.41 -10.22 1.00
CA SER A 229 1.49 -10.94 1.89
C SER A 229 0.41 -10.01 2.46
N LEU A 230 0.79 -8.80 2.88
CA LEU A 230 -0.14 -7.81 3.43
C LEU A 230 -1.20 -7.36 2.42
N ILE A 231 -0.81 -7.16 1.16
CA ILE A 231 -1.69 -6.64 0.09
C ILE A 231 -2.35 -7.73 -0.77
N GLU A 232 -2.19 -9.00 -0.42
CA GLU A 232 -2.83 -10.09 -1.15
C GLU A 232 -4.36 -10.03 -0.93
N LEU A 233 -5.11 -9.87 -2.02
CA LEU A 233 -6.58 -9.94 -2.00
C LEU A 233 -7.01 -11.41 -2.06
N LYS A 234 -7.70 -11.88 -1.02
CA LYS A 234 -8.29 -13.23 -0.92
C LYS A 234 -9.78 -13.20 -1.25
#